data_AF-A0A9W8KNH6-F1
#
_entry.id   AF-A0A9W8KNH6-F1
#
_cell.length_a   1.000
_cell.length_b   1.000
_cell.length_c   1.000
_cell.angle_alpha   90.00
_cell.angle_beta   90.00
_cell.angle_gamma   90.00
#
_symmetry.space_group_name_H-M   'P 1'
#
loop_
_entity.id
_entity.type
_entity.pdbx_description
1 polymer ?
#
loop_
_entity_poly.entity_id
_entity_poly.type
_entity_poly.pdbx_seq_one_letter_code
_entity_poly.pdbx_strand_id
1 'polypeptide(L)'
;MVRPVARKKLRNPKLKTSRKRANKARTKKFQGHPLLRDKWDKSLTVSENYRNLGLVSRLNGISGGIVKNVIPAHQVKETKGENGDLENATEEELKKSIPQGYGIIERDDDGNVVNIIMPDEPQNPLDSDYEVEQVPAQKEGARILEEYANMPHEQKERWMSVGERRILQSFIDAHGADYNAMFWDKELNKQQLTKRQIQKKIEKYLADKDKALGPFPE
;
A
#
# COMPACT_ATOMS: atom_id res chain seq x y z
N MET A 1 -33.62 -16.69 -36.88
CA MET A 1 -32.43 -17.48 -36.47
C MET A 1 -32.04 -18.43 -37.60
N VAL A 2 -30.91 -18.18 -38.27
CA VAL A 2 -30.52 -18.95 -39.48
C VAL A 2 -29.90 -20.32 -39.12
N ARG A 3 -29.18 -20.39 -38.00
CA ARG A 3 -28.48 -21.59 -37.54
C ARG A 3 -29.43 -22.77 -37.27
N PRO A 4 -29.22 -23.97 -37.87
CA PRO A 4 -30.07 -25.16 -37.66
C PRO A 4 -30.24 -25.55 -36.18
N VAL A 5 -29.16 -25.48 -35.40
CA VAL A 5 -29.19 -25.76 -33.95
C VAL A 5 -30.09 -24.76 -33.19
N ALA A 6 -30.07 -23.48 -33.59
CA ALA A 6 -30.91 -22.47 -32.98
C ALA A 6 -32.39 -22.68 -33.33
N ARG A 7 -32.71 -23.08 -34.58
CA ARG A 7 -34.07 -23.48 -35.00
C ARG A 7 -34.57 -24.72 -34.24
N LYS A 8 -33.73 -25.74 -34.05
CA LYS A 8 -34.07 -26.94 -33.25
C LYS A 8 -34.41 -26.58 -31.79
N LYS A 9 -33.70 -25.62 -31.18
CA LYS A 9 -33.98 -25.11 -29.82
C LYS A 9 -35.21 -24.22 -29.72
N LEU A 10 -35.64 -23.58 -30.82
CA LEU A 10 -36.92 -22.87 -30.89
C LEU A 10 -38.10 -23.86 -31.01
N ARG A 11 -37.95 -24.90 -31.85
CA ARG A 11 -38.97 -25.95 -32.03
C ARG A 11 -39.10 -26.86 -30.80
N ASN A 12 -38.00 -27.13 -30.10
CA ASN A 12 -37.99 -27.90 -28.85
C ASN A 12 -37.41 -27.05 -27.70
N PRO A 13 -38.25 -26.29 -26.98
CA PRO A 13 -37.80 -25.39 -25.91
C PRO A 13 -37.23 -26.12 -24.69
N LYS A 14 -37.50 -27.43 -24.51
CA LYS A 14 -36.89 -28.24 -23.45
C LYS A 14 -35.36 -28.38 -23.60
N LEU A 15 -34.84 -28.24 -24.82
CA LEU A 15 -33.39 -28.21 -25.10
C LEU A 15 -32.74 -26.86 -24.77
N LYS A 16 -33.52 -25.83 -24.42
CA LYS A 16 -33.02 -24.49 -24.11
C LYS A 16 -32.79 -24.35 -22.61
N THR A 17 -31.54 -24.49 -22.19
CA THR A 17 -31.11 -24.16 -20.83
C THR A 17 -30.93 -22.64 -20.69
N SER A 18 -31.99 -21.91 -20.35
CA SER A 18 -31.93 -20.45 -20.12
C SER A 18 -31.75 -20.12 -18.64
N ARG A 19 -30.89 -19.14 -18.33
CA ARG A 19 -30.70 -18.61 -16.96
C ARG A 19 -30.82 -17.09 -16.98
N LYS A 20 -31.65 -16.51 -16.11
CA LYS A 20 -31.77 -15.05 -15.95
C LYS A 20 -30.61 -14.52 -15.09
N ARG A 21 -29.54 -14.01 -15.72
CA ARG A 21 -28.35 -13.49 -15.03
C ARG A 21 -28.20 -11.97 -15.06
N ALA A 22 -28.96 -11.27 -15.91
CA ALA A 22 -28.83 -9.82 -16.11
C ALA A 22 -29.02 -9.01 -14.82
N ASN A 23 -30.10 -9.26 -14.07
CA ASN A 23 -30.38 -8.54 -12.82
C ASN A 23 -29.31 -8.81 -11.76
N LYS A 24 -28.84 -10.06 -11.67
CA LYS A 24 -27.77 -10.45 -10.73
C LYS A 24 -26.44 -9.77 -11.04
N ALA A 25 -26.14 -9.53 -12.31
CA ALA A 25 -24.91 -8.84 -12.73
C ALA A 25 -24.93 -7.35 -12.36
N ARG A 26 -26.12 -6.74 -12.25
CA ARG A 26 -26.29 -5.31 -11.93
C ARG A 26 -26.09 -5.03 -10.44
N THR A 27 -26.53 -5.93 -9.56
CA THR A 27 -26.35 -5.81 -8.10
C THR A 27 -25.00 -6.36 -7.67
N LYS A 28 -23.97 -5.53 -7.61
CA LYS A 28 -22.65 -5.95 -7.11
C LYS A 28 -22.66 -5.99 -5.57
N LYS A 29 -22.24 -7.12 -5.01
CA LYS A 29 -22.04 -7.26 -3.56
C LYS A 29 -20.66 -6.72 -3.19
N PHE A 30 -20.55 -6.02 -2.06
CA PHE A 30 -19.25 -5.63 -1.52
C PHE A 30 -18.42 -6.88 -1.16
N GLN A 31 -17.20 -6.96 -1.72
CA GLN A 31 -16.24 -8.06 -1.52
C GLN A 31 -14.98 -7.65 -0.74
N GLY A 32 -14.89 -6.38 -0.30
CA GLY A 32 -13.70 -5.87 0.38
C GLY A 32 -13.64 -6.22 1.87
N HIS A 33 -12.77 -5.50 2.60
CA HIS A 33 -12.54 -5.70 4.02
C HIS A 33 -13.82 -5.54 4.86
N PRO A 34 -14.13 -6.44 5.82
CA PRO A 34 -15.36 -6.38 6.60
C PRO A 34 -15.63 -5.02 7.27
N LEU A 35 -14.60 -4.32 7.76
CA LEU A 35 -14.74 -3.02 8.41
C LEU A 35 -15.36 -1.93 7.51
N LEU A 36 -15.22 -2.06 6.20
CA LEU A 36 -15.79 -1.10 5.24
C LEU A 36 -17.18 -1.49 4.76
N ARG A 37 -17.65 -2.71 5.09
CA ARG A 37 -18.93 -3.23 4.61
C ARG A 37 -20.10 -2.37 5.09
N ASP A 38 -20.05 -1.89 6.33
CA ASP A 38 -21.12 -1.11 6.94
C ASP A 38 -21.23 0.29 6.32
N LYS A 39 -20.10 0.85 5.89
CA LYS A 39 -20.00 2.15 5.22
C LYS A 39 -20.18 2.06 3.69
N TRP A 40 -20.45 0.86 3.15
CA TRP A 40 -20.61 0.64 1.72
C TRP A 40 -22.08 0.69 1.31
N ASP A 41 -22.50 1.79 0.68
CA ASP A 41 -23.83 1.89 0.09
C ASP A 41 -23.90 1.22 -1.30
N LYS A 42 -24.91 0.39 -1.55
CA LYS A 42 -25.15 -0.25 -2.84
C LYS A 42 -25.85 0.66 -3.85
N SER A 43 -26.43 1.77 -3.38
CA SER A 43 -27.15 2.74 -4.21
C SER A 43 -26.18 3.62 -5.02
N LEU A 44 -25.05 3.98 -4.40
CA LEU A 44 -24.02 4.85 -4.96
C LEU A 44 -23.09 4.12 -5.93
N THR A 45 -22.42 4.88 -6.78
CA THR A 45 -21.37 4.34 -7.64
C THR A 45 -20.14 3.94 -6.83
N VAL A 46 -19.34 3.01 -7.36
CA VAL A 46 -18.07 2.59 -6.74
C VAL A 46 -17.15 3.80 -6.50
N SER A 47 -17.07 4.74 -7.44
CA SER A 47 -16.21 5.92 -7.30
C SER A 47 -16.68 6.85 -6.18
N GLU A 48 -17.99 7.06 -6.04
CA GLU A 48 -18.57 7.87 -4.97
C GLU A 48 -18.38 7.22 -3.59
N ASN A 49 -18.56 5.90 -3.49
CA ASN A 49 -18.29 5.19 -2.24
C ASN A 49 -16.84 5.32 -1.80
N TYR A 50 -15.88 5.12 -2.71
CA TYR A 50 -14.46 5.28 -2.39
C TYR A 50 -14.18 6.71 -1.93
N ARG A 51 -14.74 7.72 -2.62
CA ARG A 51 -14.66 9.12 -2.17
C ARG A 51 -15.26 9.31 -0.78
N ASN A 52 -16.40 8.70 -0.47
CA ASN A 52 -17.04 8.82 0.85
C ASN A 52 -16.19 8.15 1.95
N LEU A 53 -15.52 7.05 1.62
CA LEU A 53 -14.60 6.38 2.53
C LEU A 53 -13.28 7.14 2.73
N GLY A 54 -12.96 8.10 1.86
CA GLY A 54 -11.67 8.81 1.85
C GLY A 54 -10.58 8.05 1.09
N LEU A 55 -10.98 7.12 0.23
CA LEU A 55 -10.10 6.28 -0.58
C LEU A 55 -10.10 6.74 -2.04
N VAL A 56 -9.00 6.49 -2.72
CA VAL A 56 -8.87 6.75 -4.16
C VAL A 56 -9.44 5.57 -4.95
N SER A 57 -10.31 5.84 -5.93
CA SER A 57 -10.91 4.78 -6.77
C SER A 57 -10.02 4.34 -7.94
N ARG A 58 -9.16 5.23 -8.45
CA ARG A 58 -8.20 4.97 -9.54
C ARG A 58 -6.92 5.78 -9.31
N LEU A 59 -5.76 5.14 -9.46
CA LEU A 59 -4.46 5.76 -9.20
C LEU A 59 -4.02 6.71 -10.33
N ASN A 60 -4.12 6.26 -11.60
CA ASN A 60 -3.53 6.95 -12.75
C ASN A 60 -4.43 8.05 -13.35
N GLY A 61 -5.23 8.71 -12.52
CA GLY A 61 -6.23 9.68 -12.97
C GLY A 61 -7.44 9.06 -13.66
N ILE A 62 -8.45 9.90 -13.92
CA ILE A 62 -9.69 9.50 -14.60
C ILE A 62 -9.68 10.14 -15.99
N SER A 63 -9.83 9.33 -17.03
CA SER A 63 -10.14 9.83 -18.37
C SER A 63 -11.59 10.31 -18.41
N GLY A 64 -11.80 11.55 -18.84
CA GLY A 64 -13.12 12.19 -18.95
C GLY A 64 -13.51 13.05 -17.74
N GLY A 65 -14.75 13.55 -17.77
CA GLY A 65 -15.28 14.41 -16.72
C GLY A 65 -15.67 13.65 -15.46
N ILE A 66 -15.45 14.28 -14.31
CA ILE A 66 -15.95 13.82 -13.01
C ILE A 66 -17.29 14.51 -12.74
N VAL A 67 -18.23 13.79 -12.14
CA VAL A 67 -19.44 14.39 -11.56
C VAL A 67 -19.01 15.36 -10.46
N LYS A 68 -19.04 16.66 -10.76
CA LYS A 68 -18.86 17.71 -9.76
C LYS A 68 -20.19 17.81 -9.02
N ASN A 69 -20.15 17.74 -7.69
CA ASN A 69 -21.32 18.10 -6.90
C ASN A 69 -21.67 19.55 -7.26
N VAL A 70 -22.86 19.78 -7.77
CA VAL A 70 -23.33 21.11 -8.10
C VAL A 70 -23.50 21.83 -6.77
N ILE A 71 -22.52 22.66 -6.41
CA ILE A 71 -22.69 23.62 -5.33
C ILE A 71 -23.66 24.66 -5.89
N PRO A 72 -24.85 24.86 -5.28
CA PRO A 72 -25.76 25.90 -5.74
C PRO A 72 -25.02 27.25 -5.70
N ALA A 73 -25.16 28.05 -6.76
CA ALA A 73 -24.38 29.28 -6.98
C ALA A 73 -24.42 30.28 -5.80
N HIS A 74 -25.39 30.16 -4.90
CA HIS A 74 -25.51 30.95 -3.68
C HIS A 74 -24.56 30.55 -2.53
N GLN A 75 -23.79 29.46 -2.67
CA GLN A 75 -22.83 29.00 -1.66
C GLN A 75 -21.39 29.00 -2.18
N VAL A 76 -21.02 30.02 -2.95
CA VAL A 76 -19.60 30.35 -3.12
C VAL A 76 -19.10 30.75 -1.72
N LYS A 77 -18.46 29.81 -1.02
CA LYS A 77 -17.61 30.17 0.11
C LYS A 77 -16.60 31.16 -0.44
N GLU A 78 -16.64 32.39 0.05
CA GLU A 78 -15.55 33.33 -0.06
C GLU A 78 -14.30 32.56 0.38
N THR A 79 -13.47 32.15 -0.59
CA THR A 79 -12.06 31.97 -0.30
C THR A 79 -11.65 33.34 0.19
N LYS A 80 -11.36 33.46 1.49
CA LYS A 80 -10.54 34.53 2.03
C LYS A 80 -9.22 34.47 1.27
N GLY A 81 -9.20 35.07 0.09
CA GLY A 81 -8.00 35.68 -0.45
C GLY A 81 -7.77 36.83 0.49
N GLU A 82 -6.96 36.57 1.51
CA GLU A 82 -6.27 37.63 2.22
C GLU A 82 -5.56 38.44 1.14
N ASN A 83 -6.11 39.60 0.81
CA ASN A 83 -5.33 40.70 0.29
C ASN A 83 -4.41 41.11 1.46
N GLY A 84 -3.40 40.28 1.72
CA GLY A 84 -2.35 40.55 2.69
C GLY A 84 -1.42 41.57 2.07
N ASP A 85 -1.26 42.68 2.78
CA ASP A 85 -0.39 43.78 2.43
C ASP A 85 1.01 43.27 2.04
N LEU A 86 1.41 43.49 0.79
CA LEU A 86 2.68 43.05 0.20
C LEU A 86 3.91 43.74 0.80
N GLU A 87 3.74 44.56 1.83
CA GLU A 87 4.80 45.40 2.40
C GLU A 87 5.52 44.74 3.59
N ASN A 88 5.05 43.59 4.10
CA ASN A 88 5.69 42.86 5.22
C ASN A 88 5.78 41.34 4.99
N ALA A 89 5.92 40.88 3.75
CA ALA A 89 6.09 39.45 3.45
C ALA A 89 7.58 39.06 3.57
N THR A 90 7.84 37.90 4.18
CA THR A 90 9.21 37.36 4.25
C THR A 90 9.67 36.85 2.88
N GLU A 91 10.97 36.86 2.61
CA GLU A 91 11.54 36.50 1.29
C GLU A 91 11.09 35.11 0.80
N GLU A 92 10.86 34.16 1.71
CA GLU A 92 10.39 32.80 1.41
C GLU A 92 8.91 32.73 0.96
N GLU A 93 8.05 33.60 1.50
CA GLU A 93 6.65 33.71 1.10
C GLU A 93 6.51 34.34 -0.29
N LEU A 94 7.36 35.33 -0.58
CA LEU A 94 7.46 35.96 -1.89
C LEU A 94 7.88 34.94 -2.95
N LYS A 95 8.93 34.13 -2.68
CA LYS A 95 9.37 33.05 -3.60
C LYS A 95 8.26 32.07 -3.97
N LYS A 96 7.35 31.74 -3.05
CA LYS A 96 6.26 30.78 -3.30
C LYS A 96 5.09 31.39 -4.08
N SER A 97 4.91 32.70 -4.01
CA SER A 97 3.84 33.45 -4.70
C SER A 97 4.17 33.78 -6.16
N ILE A 98 5.46 33.89 -6.51
CA ILE A 98 5.91 34.32 -7.83
C ILE A 98 5.76 33.17 -8.86
N PRO A 99 5.08 33.38 -10.00
CA PRO A 99 5.00 32.38 -11.06
C PRO A 99 6.38 32.08 -11.68
N GLN A 100 6.59 30.83 -12.10
CA GLN A 100 7.86 30.39 -12.68
C GLN A 100 8.24 31.23 -13.91
N GLY A 101 9.49 31.73 -13.93
CA GLY A 101 10.01 32.60 -15.00
C GLY A 101 9.84 34.10 -14.75
N TYR A 102 9.20 34.50 -13.64
CA TYR A 102 9.13 35.87 -13.17
C TYR A 102 9.99 36.03 -11.91
N GLY A 103 10.46 37.24 -11.63
CA GLY A 103 11.21 37.58 -10.43
C GLY A 103 10.85 38.97 -9.93
N ILE A 104 10.82 39.15 -8.61
CA ILE A 104 10.63 40.45 -7.99
C ILE A 104 12.01 41.09 -7.82
N ILE A 105 12.13 42.34 -8.27
CA ILE A 105 13.38 43.11 -8.18
C ILE A 105 13.15 44.21 -7.15
N GLU A 106 13.88 44.15 -6.05
CA GLU A 106 13.94 45.24 -5.07
C GLU A 106 15.00 46.25 -5.51
N ARG A 107 14.60 47.52 -5.59
CA ARG A 107 15.46 48.65 -5.98
C ARG A 107 15.49 49.67 -4.86
N ASP A 108 16.66 50.27 -4.64
CA ASP A 108 16.82 51.42 -3.76
C ASP A 108 16.24 52.69 -4.39
N ASP A 109 16.06 53.75 -3.59
CA ASP A 109 15.53 55.06 -4.00
C ASP A 109 16.33 55.72 -5.14
N ASP A 110 17.60 55.37 -5.30
CA ASP A 110 18.48 55.81 -6.40
C ASP A 110 18.37 54.94 -7.68
N GLY A 111 17.47 53.96 -7.70
CA GLY A 111 17.20 53.10 -8.86
C GLY A 111 18.19 51.95 -9.07
N ASN A 112 19.12 51.73 -8.14
CA ASN A 112 20.05 50.60 -8.16
C ASN A 112 19.36 49.32 -7.68
N VAL A 113 19.66 48.19 -8.31
CA VAL A 113 19.10 46.88 -7.96
C VAL A 113 19.84 46.31 -6.76
N VAL A 114 19.12 46.06 -5.66
CA VAL A 114 19.69 45.51 -4.41
C VAL A 114 19.50 44.02 -4.32
N ASN A 115 18.31 43.50 -4.63
CA ASN A 115 18.03 42.08 -4.53
C ASN A 115 17.08 41.59 -5.64
N ILE A 116 17.29 40.36 -6.10
CA ILE A 116 16.47 39.70 -7.13
C ILE A 116 15.93 38.42 -6.52
N ILE A 117 14.65 38.43 -6.15
CA ILE A 117 13.97 37.29 -5.53
C ILE A 117 13.36 36.46 -6.67
N MET A 118 13.91 35.27 -6.88
CA MET A 118 13.41 34.28 -7.85
C MET A 118 12.78 33.09 -7.13
N PRO A 119 11.73 32.48 -7.70
CA PRO A 119 11.16 31.25 -7.16
C PRO A 119 12.20 30.12 -7.25
N ASP A 120 12.22 29.23 -6.25
CA ASP A 120 13.05 28.03 -6.31
C ASP A 120 12.63 27.16 -7.50
N GLU A 121 13.60 26.62 -8.24
CA GLU A 121 13.30 25.78 -9.40
C GLU A 121 12.43 24.59 -8.97
N PRO A 122 11.38 24.22 -9.73
CA PRO A 122 10.60 23.05 -9.38
C PRO A 122 11.51 21.84 -9.45
N GLN A 123 11.72 21.21 -8.29
CA GLN A 123 12.42 19.94 -8.17
C GLN A 123 11.86 18.99 -9.23
N ASN A 124 12.74 18.42 -10.05
CA ASN A 124 12.36 17.51 -11.12
C ASN A 124 11.37 16.47 -10.58
N PRO A 125 10.19 16.25 -11.19
CA PRO A 125 9.18 15.30 -10.72
C PRO A 125 9.63 13.82 -10.79
N LEU A 126 10.89 13.57 -11.16
CA LEU A 126 11.54 12.27 -11.23
C LEU A 126 12.59 12.04 -10.13
N ASP A 127 12.90 13.05 -9.32
CA ASP A 127 13.80 12.90 -8.18
C ASP A 127 12.98 12.28 -7.03
N SER A 128 13.22 11.00 -6.77
CA SER A 128 12.20 10.04 -6.32
C SER A 128 12.28 9.70 -4.83
N ASP A 129 12.65 10.68 -3.99
CA ASP A 129 12.64 10.55 -2.53
C ASP A 129 11.63 11.53 -1.91
N TYR A 130 10.38 11.50 -2.39
CA TYR A 130 9.28 12.20 -1.72
C TYR A 130 8.97 11.47 -0.40
N GLU A 131 9.43 12.04 0.71
CA GLU A 131 8.88 11.74 2.03
C GLU A 131 7.41 12.18 2.03
N VAL A 132 6.51 11.20 1.86
CA VAL A 132 5.07 11.46 1.91
C VAL A 132 4.72 11.76 3.36
N GLU A 133 4.55 13.05 3.68
CA GLU A 133 4.02 13.49 4.97
C GLU A 133 2.68 12.78 5.23
N GLN A 134 2.57 12.10 6.36
CA GLN A 134 1.35 11.40 6.75
C GLN A 134 0.30 12.43 7.18
N VAL A 135 -0.50 12.89 6.22
CA VAL A 135 -1.65 13.75 6.48
C VAL A 135 -2.75 12.92 7.15
N PRO A 136 -3.35 13.37 8.27
CA PRO A 136 -4.40 12.63 8.95
C PRO A 136 -5.59 12.36 8.02
N ALA A 137 -6.11 11.12 8.06
CA ALA A 137 -7.25 10.72 7.26
C ALA A 137 -8.45 11.64 7.47
N GLN A 138 -8.87 12.32 6.40
CA GLN A 138 -9.99 13.27 6.44
C GLN A 138 -11.36 12.60 6.68
N LYS A 139 -11.45 11.27 6.51
CA LYS A 139 -12.71 10.52 6.61
C LYS A 139 -12.58 9.26 7.44
N GLU A 140 -13.69 8.91 8.10
CA GLU A 140 -13.73 7.81 9.06
C GLU A 140 -13.41 6.43 8.44
N GLY A 141 -13.67 6.22 7.15
CA GLY A 141 -13.38 4.94 6.48
C GLY A 141 -11.88 4.67 6.38
N ALA A 142 -11.12 5.68 5.93
CA ALA A 142 -9.67 5.66 5.87
C ALA A 142 -9.05 5.53 7.27
N ARG A 143 -9.55 6.29 8.25
CA ARG A 143 -9.09 6.22 9.64
C ARG A 143 -9.16 4.80 10.23
N ILE A 144 -10.28 4.09 10.04
CA ILE A 144 -10.45 2.71 10.54
C ILE A 144 -9.44 1.75 9.90
N LEU A 145 -9.11 1.95 8.62
CA LEU A 145 -8.12 1.13 7.91
C LEU A 145 -6.70 1.39 8.40
N GLU A 146 -6.36 2.65 8.67
CA GLU A 146 -5.06 3.04 9.24
C GLU A 146 -4.89 2.44 10.63
N GLU A 147 -5.91 2.53 11.50
CA GLU A 147 -5.91 1.90 12.81
C GLU A 147 -5.72 0.38 12.71
N TYR A 148 -6.41 -0.28 11.76
CA TYR A 148 -6.26 -1.71 11.52
C TYR A 148 -4.86 -2.08 10.97
N ALA A 149 -4.30 -1.26 10.09
CA ALA A 149 -2.96 -1.49 9.53
C ALA A 149 -1.86 -1.30 10.58
N ASN A 150 -2.04 -0.35 11.49
CA ASN A 150 -1.13 -0.08 12.61
C ASN A 150 -1.25 -1.10 13.74
N MET A 151 -2.27 -1.96 13.72
CA MET A 151 -2.43 -3.00 14.74
C MET A 151 -1.27 -4.00 14.66
N PRO A 152 -0.55 -4.25 15.77
CA PRO A 152 0.54 -5.22 15.76
C PRO A 152 -0.02 -6.62 15.52
N HIS A 153 0.48 -7.28 14.49
CA HIS A 153 0.14 -8.67 14.21
C HIS A 153 1.15 -9.58 14.90
N GLU A 154 0.67 -10.67 15.50
CA GLU A 154 1.53 -11.69 16.11
C GLU A 154 2.45 -12.31 15.05
N GLN A 155 3.74 -12.01 15.14
CA GLN A 155 4.75 -12.68 14.32
C GLN A 155 4.98 -14.08 14.88
N LYS A 156 4.52 -15.09 14.15
CA LYS A 156 4.78 -16.49 14.52
C LYS A 156 6.27 -16.80 14.38
N GLU A 157 6.91 -17.16 15.49
CA GLU A 157 8.29 -17.64 15.46
C GLU A 157 8.39 -18.92 14.61
N ARG A 158 9.40 -18.98 13.73
CA ARG A 158 9.62 -20.12 12.84
C ARG A 158 10.50 -21.17 13.53
N TRP A 159 9.89 -22.22 14.03
CA TRP A 159 10.58 -23.37 14.64
C TRP A 159 11.33 -24.22 13.59
N MET A 160 12.38 -24.91 14.03
CA MET A 160 13.13 -25.86 13.21
C MET A 160 12.40 -27.19 12.98
N SER A 161 12.44 -27.70 11.75
CA SER A 161 11.86 -29.00 11.41
C SER A 161 12.44 -30.14 12.25
N VAL A 162 11.62 -31.15 12.57
CA VAL A 162 12.02 -32.31 13.39
C VAL A 162 13.21 -33.05 12.78
N GLY A 163 13.22 -33.25 11.45
CA GLY A 163 14.33 -33.94 10.78
C GLY A 163 15.64 -33.17 10.86
N GLU A 164 15.59 -31.85 10.71
CA GLU A 164 16.78 -31.00 10.86
C GLU A 164 17.33 -31.06 12.28
N ARG A 165 16.44 -31.04 13.29
CA ARG A 165 16.85 -31.19 14.70
C ARG A 165 17.59 -32.50 14.95
N ARG A 166 17.12 -33.62 14.39
CA ARG A 166 17.80 -34.92 14.52
C ARG A 166 19.19 -34.91 13.90
N ILE A 167 19.33 -34.32 12.71
CA ILE A 167 20.63 -34.22 12.03
C ILE A 167 21.59 -33.34 12.86
N LEU A 168 21.12 -32.20 13.37
CA LEU A 168 21.95 -31.33 14.21
C LEU A 168 22.33 -31.97 15.54
N GLN A 169 21.42 -32.74 16.16
CA GLN A 169 21.73 -33.53 17.33
C GLN A 169 22.84 -34.54 17.01
N SER A 170 22.76 -35.27 15.88
CA SER A 170 23.84 -36.18 15.48
C SER A 170 25.18 -35.47 15.21
N PHE A 171 25.18 -34.24 14.70
CA PHE A 171 26.41 -33.45 14.57
C PHE A 171 27.03 -33.13 15.93
N ILE A 172 26.21 -32.72 16.91
CA ILE A 172 26.65 -32.39 18.27
C ILE A 172 27.18 -33.64 18.97
N ASP A 173 26.48 -34.78 18.83
CA ASP A 173 26.87 -36.05 19.45
C ASP A 173 28.19 -36.59 18.87
N ALA A 174 28.44 -36.39 17.56
CA ALA A 174 29.64 -36.88 16.89
C ALA A 174 30.87 -35.96 17.01
N HIS A 175 30.69 -34.64 16.87
CA HIS A 175 31.80 -33.67 16.75
C HIS A 175 31.80 -32.58 17.83
N GLY A 176 30.83 -32.57 18.75
CA GLY A 176 30.76 -31.57 19.82
C GLY A 176 30.61 -30.15 19.28
N ALA A 177 31.61 -29.28 19.55
CA ALA A 177 31.63 -27.88 19.13
C ALA A 177 32.52 -27.60 17.90
N ASP A 178 33.10 -28.64 17.29
CA ASP A 178 34.06 -28.48 16.20
C ASP A 178 33.39 -28.37 14.82
N TYR A 179 32.98 -27.16 14.45
CA TYR A 179 32.33 -26.89 13.16
C TYR A 179 33.20 -27.21 11.94
N ASN A 180 34.53 -27.19 12.07
CA ASN A 180 35.43 -27.61 11.00
C ASN A 180 35.33 -29.12 10.74
N ALA A 181 35.22 -29.94 11.79
CA ALA A 181 35.07 -31.38 11.66
C ALA A 181 33.69 -31.74 11.06
N MET A 182 32.63 -31.07 11.52
CA MET A 182 31.27 -31.22 10.96
C MET A 182 31.19 -30.88 9.47
N PHE A 183 31.98 -29.90 9.02
CA PHE A 183 32.05 -29.53 7.60
C PHE A 183 32.68 -30.65 6.75
N TRP A 184 33.76 -31.25 7.25
CA TRP A 184 34.49 -32.32 6.55
C TRP A 184 33.84 -33.71 6.67
N ASP A 185 32.85 -33.87 7.55
CA ASP A 185 32.11 -35.11 7.71
C ASP A 185 31.19 -35.38 6.50
N LYS A 186 31.58 -36.33 5.65
CA LYS A 186 30.83 -36.69 4.45
C LYS A 186 29.57 -37.51 4.73
N GLU A 187 29.48 -38.17 5.88
CA GLU A 187 28.36 -39.04 6.22
C GLU A 187 27.20 -38.24 6.81
N LEU A 188 27.49 -37.32 7.74
CA LEU A 188 26.48 -36.45 8.33
C LEU A 188 26.18 -35.23 7.44
N ASN A 189 27.20 -34.61 6.81
CA ASN A 189 27.02 -33.45 5.94
C ASN A 189 26.69 -33.81 4.49
N LYS A 190 25.68 -34.66 4.28
CA LYS A 190 25.22 -35.07 2.94
C LYS A 190 24.79 -33.89 2.06
N GLN A 191 24.30 -32.83 2.69
CA GLN A 191 23.83 -31.62 2.02
C GLN A 191 24.96 -30.65 1.68
N GLN A 192 26.22 -30.99 1.98
CA GLN A 192 27.39 -30.15 1.72
C GLN A 192 27.23 -28.73 2.28
N LEU A 193 26.66 -28.62 3.48
CA LEU A 193 26.50 -27.36 4.18
C LEU A 193 27.86 -26.75 4.48
N THR A 194 27.97 -25.44 4.29
CA THR A 194 29.18 -24.70 4.66
C THR A 194 29.30 -24.61 6.19
N LYS A 195 30.53 -24.45 6.69
CA LYS A 195 30.81 -24.25 8.13
C LYS A 195 29.89 -23.22 8.78
N ARG A 196 29.71 -22.06 8.15
CA ARG A 196 28.88 -20.97 8.68
C ARG A 196 27.38 -21.33 8.71
N GLN A 197 26.91 -22.11 7.75
CA GLN A 197 25.52 -22.59 7.75
C GLN A 197 25.28 -23.60 8.88
N ILE A 198 26.21 -24.53 9.08
CA ILE A 198 26.16 -25.49 10.19
C ILE A 198 26.13 -24.74 11.52
N GLN A 199 27.04 -23.76 11.71
CA GLN A 199 27.09 -22.92 12.90
C GLN A 199 25.74 -22.23 13.17
N LYS A 200 25.19 -21.49 12.19
CA LYS A 200 23.89 -20.81 12.35
C LYS A 200 22.74 -21.76 12.66
N LYS A 201 22.75 -22.96 12.08
CA LYS A 201 21.72 -23.98 12.32
C LYS A 201 21.82 -24.53 13.73
N ILE A 202 23.03 -24.79 14.24
CA ILE A 202 23.25 -25.24 15.62
C ILE A 202 22.89 -24.15 16.62
N GLU A 203 23.29 -22.90 16.39
CA GLU A 203 22.90 -21.74 17.22
C GLU A 203 21.37 -21.62 17.31
N LYS A 204 20.68 -21.75 16.17
CA LYS A 204 19.22 -21.77 16.14
C LYS A 204 18.64 -22.98 16.88
N TYR A 205 19.24 -24.15 16.70
CA TYR A 205 18.79 -25.38 17.38
C TYR A 205 18.89 -25.27 18.91
N LEU A 206 19.98 -24.71 19.43
CA LEU A 206 20.15 -24.45 20.85
C LEU A 206 19.13 -23.43 21.36
N ALA A 207 18.94 -22.32 20.63
CA ALA A 207 17.92 -21.33 20.99
C ALA A 207 16.48 -21.91 20.98
N ASP A 208 16.15 -22.76 19.99
CA ASP A 208 14.87 -23.48 19.93
C ASP A 208 14.74 -24.51 21.07
N LYS A 209 15.84 -25.17 21.47
CA LYS A 209 15.88 -26.16 22.56
C LYS A 209 15.66 -25.48 23.92
N ASP A 210 16.27 -24.33 24.14
CA ASP A 210 16.13 -23.53 25.37
C ASP A 210 14.72 -22.92 25.49
N LYS A 211 14.04 -22.70 24.36
CA LYS A 211 12.68 -22.14 24.29
C LYS A 211 11.52 -23.14 24.49
N ALA A 212 11.71 -24.46 24.32
CA ALA A 212 10.65 -25.46 24.47
C ALA A 212 10.62 -26.01 25.91
N LEU A 213 9.57 -25.94 26.75
CA LEU A 213 8.12 -26.10 26.55
C LEU A 213 7.76 -27.36 25.74
N GLY A 214 7.74 -28.50 26.45
CA GLY A 214 6.95 -29.71 26.15
C GLY A 214 7.45 -30.61 25.00
N PRO A 215 7.63 -31.92 25.22
CA PRO A 215 7.90 -32.85 24.13
C PRO A 215 6.72 -32.88 23.15
N PHE A 216 7.02 -32.91 21.85
CA PHE A 216 6.00 -33.22 20.84
C PHE A 216 5.57 -34.69 21.02
N PRO A 217 4.29 -35.03 20.80
CA PRO A 217 3.85 -36.42 20.86
C PRO A 217 4.64 -37.24 19.83
N GLU A 218 5.06 -38.43 20.25
CA GLU A 218 5.73 -39.44 19.41
C GLU A 218 4.95 -39.76 18.12
#